data_AF-F3ZT43-F1
#
_entry.id   AF-F3ZT43-F1
#
_cell.length_a   1.000
_cell.length_b   1.000
_cell.length_c   1.000
_cell.angle_alpha   90.00
_cell.angle_beta   90.00
_cell.angle_gamma   90.00
#
_symmetry.space_group_name_H-M   'P 1'
#
loop_
_entity.id
_entity.type
_entity.pdbx_description
1 polymer ?
#
loop_
_entity_poly.entity_id
_entity_poly.type
_entity_poly.pdbx_seq_one_letter_code
_entity_poly.pdbx_strand_id
1 'polypeptide(L)'
;MKLHIDLDSSYPAYEWLEKQADKIGARGHFGTHIDCYSKTPSENNYNLPVFILDCREGMPTLNEAKKLPSLEGQALLLYTDNLNQNDYGSKAYFNDMDTSLSMDILEEILKANPQLILIDSYGIGRHGEHHQSLDVRCEQSDCFVIENILVKPEMISEIRQIQVSFDLDYPSTGKPCEVTYSK
;
A
#
# COMPACT_ATOMS: atom_id res chain seq x y z
N MET A 1 -0.64 -9.19 15.04
CA MET A 1 -1.75 -8.20 15.15
C MET A 1 -2.15 -7.79 13.75
N LYS A 2 -3.43 -7.57 13.44
CA LYS A 2 -3.88 -7.27 12.07
C LYS A 2 -3.58 -5.84 11.64
N LEU A 3 -3.19 -5.67 10.38
CA LEU A 3 -3.11 -4.39 9.67
C LEU A 3 -4.03 -4.35 8.45
N HIS A 4 -4.56 -5.47 7.95
CA HIS A 4 -5.54 -5.41 6.87
C HIS A 4 -6.92 -4.97 7.37
N ILE A 5 -7.71 -4.34 6.50
CA ILE A 5 -9.10 -4.01 6.79
C ILE A 5 -10.04 -5.16 6.47
N ASP A 6 -10.95 -5.45 7.40
CA ASP A 6 -12.02 -6.41 7.22
C ASP A 6 -13.27 -5.66 6.70
N LEU A 7 -13.63 -5.88 5.44
CA LEU A 7 -14.79 -5.26 4.80
C LEU A 7 -15.86 -6.31 4.53
N ASP A 8 -17.10 -6.05 4.96
CA ASP A 8 -18.25 -6.87 4.65
C ASP A 8 -19.21 -6.17 3.67
N SER A 9 -20.27 -6.87 3.27
CA SER A 9 -21.27 -6.35 2.33
C SER A 9 -22.13 -5.22 2.87
N SER A 10 -22.04 -4.89 4.17
CA SER A 10 -22.74 -3.75 4.76
C SER A 10 -21.96 -2.44 4.63
N TYR A 11 -20.67 -2.51 4.29
CA TYR A 11 -19.82 -1.33 4.16
C TYR A 11 -20.22 -0.49 2.93
N PRO A 12 -20.34 0.85 3.03
CA PRO A 12 -20.80 1.69 1.91
C PRO A 12 -19.99 1.54 0.62
N ALA A 13 -18.67 1.30 0.74
CA ALA A 13 -17.80 1.07 -0.40
C ALA A 13 -18.15 -0.20 -1.20
N TYR A 14 -18.88 -1.16 -0.61
CA TYR A 14 -19.31 -2.38 -1.31
C TYR A 14 -20.30 -2.08 -2.45
N GLU A 15 -21.06 -0.98 -2.37
CA GLU A 15 -21.91 -0.54 -3.47
C GLU A 15 -21.12 -0.21 -4.74
N TRP A 16 -19.86 0.24 -4.60
CA TRP A 16 -18.99 0.49 -5.74
C TRP A 16 -18.61 -0.81 -6.45
N LEU A 17 -18.30 -1.87 -5.70
CA LEU A 17 -18.01 -3.20 -6.24
C LEU A 17 -19.18 -3.76 -7.06
N GLU A 18 -20.41 -3.63 -6.53
CA GLU A 18 -21.60 -4.16 -7.19
C GLU A 18 -21.93 -3.46 -8.52
N LYS A 19 -21.43 -2.23 -8.71
CA LYS A 19 -21.59 -1.44 -9.93
C LYS A 19 -20.53 -1.77 -11.01
N GLN A 20 -19.47 -2.51 -10.68
CA GLN A 20 -18.43 -2.84 -11.65
C GLN A 20 -18.87 -3.96 -12.60
N ALA A 21 -18.54 -3.81 -13.88
CA ALA A 21 -18.79 -4.84 -14.89
C ALA A 21 -17.91 -6.08 -14.64
N ASP A 22 -16.63 -5.87 -14.33
CA ASP A 22 -15.71 -6.91 -13.88
C ASP A 22 -15.60 -6.89 -12.35
N LYS A 23 -16.49 -7.64 -11.70
CA LYS A 23 -16.51 -7.75 -10.23
C LYS A 23 -15.29 -8.48 -9.68
N ILE A 24 -14.72 -9.42 -10.43
CA ILE A 24 -13.56 -10.20 -9.97
C ILE A 24 -12.31 -9.32 -9.98
N GLY A 25 -12.09 -8.62 -11.10
CA GLY A 25 -11.07 -7.60 -11.24
C GLY A 25 -11.16 -6.56 -10.13
N ALA A 26 -12.32 -5.94 -9.97
CA ALA A 26 -12.56 -4.90 -8.96
C ALA A 26 -12.37 -5.38 -7.53
N ARG A 27 -12.76 -6.62 -7.19
CA ARG A 27 -12.51 -7.21 -5.88
C ARG A 27 -11.03 -7.36 -5.56
N GLY A 28 -10.19 -7.50 -6.58
CA GLY A 28 -8.74 -7.52 -6.43
C GLY A 28 -8.17 -6.22 -5.85
N HIS A 29 -8.82 -5.09 -6.14
CA HIS A 29 -8.44 -3.74 -5.73
C HIS A 29 -9.23 -3.22 -4.51
N PHE A 30 -10.00 -4.11 -3.87
CA PHE A 30 -10.92 -3.74 -2.80
C PHE A 30 -10.39 -4.15 -1.44
N GLY A 31 -10.39 -3.21 -0.50
CA GLY A 31 -9.78 -3.40 0.81
C GLY A 31 -8.26 -3.33 0.74
N THR A 32 -7.60 -4.01 1.68
CA THR A 32 -6.14 -4.18 1.68
C THR A 32 -5.73 -5.12 0.55
N HIS A 33 -4.85 -4.65 -0.33
CA HIS A 33 -4.46 -5.41 -1.52
C HIS A 33 -3.06 -5.03 -2.00
N ILE A 34 -2.50 -5.87 -2.88
CA ILE A 34 -1.29 -5.62 -3.65
C ILE A 34 -1.66 -5.33 -5.10
N ASP A 35 -1.04 -4.32 -5.69
CA ASP A 35 -1.15 -4.03 -7.11
C ASP A 35 0.00 -4.67 -7.91
N CYS A 36 -0.36 -5.31 -9.03
CA CYS A 36 0.52 -6.09 -9.91
C CYS A 36 0.06 -5.92 -11.37
N TYR A 37 0.54 -4.89 -12.04
CA TYR A 37 0.12 -4.54 -13.41
C TYR A 37 1.02 -5.13 -14.50
N SER A 38 2.34 -5.12 -14.30
CA SER A 38 3.34 -5.58 -15.29
C SER A 38 4.14 -6.79 -14.81
N LYS A 39 4.27 -6.95 -13.48
CA LYS A 39 4.95 -8.05 -12.83
C LYS A 39 4.19 -8.44 -11.57
N THR A 40 4.21 -9.73 -11.25
CA THR A 40 3.73 -10.25 -9.97
C THR A 40 4.93 -10.73 -9.16
N PRO A 41 4.92 -10.63 -7.82
CA PRO A 41 6.02 -11.13 -7.01
C PRO A 41 6.23 -12.65 -7.18
N SER A 42 7.46 -13.11 -6.98
CA SER A 42 7.80 -14.54 -7.10
C SER A 42 7.31 -15.38 -5.92
N GLU A 43 7.06 -14.73 -4.78
CA GLU A 43 6.59 -15.32 -3.55
C GLU A 43 5.31 -14.61 -3.10
N ASN A 44 4.49 -15.29 -2.32
CA ASN A 44 3.18 -14.80 -1.90
C ASN A 44 3.04 -14.67 -0.39
N ASN A 45 4.16 -14.83 0.32
CA ASN A 45 4.27 -14.77 1.75
C ASN A 45 5.57 -14.02 2.10
N TYR A 46 5.43 -12.88 2.76
CA TYR A 46 6.55 -12.07 3.20
C TYR A 46 6.59 -12.02 4.72
N ASN A 47 7.79 -12.03 5.28
CA ASN A 47 8.03 -11.72 6.69
C ASN A 47 9.25 -10.80 6.78
N LEU A 48 9.00 -9.50 6.84
CA LEU A 48 10.02 -8.48 6.64
C LEU A 48 10.14 -7.58 7.87
N PRO A 49 11.36 -7.18 8.28
CA PRO A 49 11.54 -5.99 9.11
C PRO A 49 10.96 -4.78 8.38
N VAL A 50 10.45 -3.81 9.12
CA VAL A 50 9.87 -2.60 8.52
C VAL A 50 10.58 -1.34 8.97
N PHE A 51 10.89 -0.49 7.99
CA PHE A 51 11.24 0.90 8.21
C PHE A 51 9.99 1.75 8.07
N ILE A 52 9.66 2.54 9.09
CA ILE A 52 8.47 3.38 9.10
C ILE A 52 8.88 4.82 8.83
N LEU A 53 8.27 5.42 7.81
CA LEU A 53 8.37 6.82 7.50
C LEU A 53 7.05 7.50 7.88
N ASP A 54 7.12 8.50 8.77
CA ASP A 54 5.96 9.29 9.18
C ASP A 54 5.61 10.31 8.10
N CYS A 55 4.44 10.15 7.49
CA CYS A 55 3.91 10.92 6.37
C CYS A 55 2.61 11.67 6.74
N ARG A 56 2.29 11.80 8.04
CA ARG A 56 1.05 12.48 8.50
C ARG A 56 0.99 13.95 8.11
N GLU A 57 2.14 14.62 7.99
CA GLU A 57 2.25 16.02 7.57
C GLU A 57 2.55 16.16 6.06
N GLY A 58 2.52 15.05 5.32
CA GLY A 58 2.78 14.98 3.88
C GLY A 58 3.72 13.85 3.48
N MET A 59 3.66 13.49 2.20
CA MET A 59 4.55 12.49 1.60
C MET A 59 6.02 12.95 1.60
N PRO A 60 7.00 12.01 1.59
CA PRO A 60 8.42 12.35 1.66
C PRO A 60 8.84 13.37 0.61
N THR A 61 9.67 14.32 1.05
CA THR A 61 10.43 15.17 0.14
C THR A 61 11.59 14.41 -0.50
N LEU A 62 12.11 14.91 -1.62
CA LEU A 62 13.29 14.35 -2.28
C LEU A 62 14.51 14.25 -1.34
N ASN A 63 14.66 15.18 -0.40
CA ASN A 63 15.76 15.19 0.56
C ASN A 63 15.60 14.11 1.64
N GLU A 64 14.37 13.79 2.03
CA GLU A 64 14.08 12.68 2.96
C GLU A 64 14.28 11.33 2.28
N ALA A 65 13.80 11.18 1.04
CA ALA A 65 14.03 9.97 0.25
C ALA A 65 15.52 9.67 0.06
N LYS A 66 16.35 10.69 -0.23
CA LYS A 66 17.81 10.57 -0.34
C LYS A 66 18.53 10.16 0.95
N LYS A 67 17.88 10.32 2.11
CA LYS A 67 18.43 9.98 3.42
C LYS A 67 17.97 8.61 3.91
N LEU A 68 17.11 7.91 3.16
CA LEU A 68 16.72 6.57 3.52
C LEU A 68 17.96 5.67 3.61
N PRO A 69 18.06 4.83 4.66
CA PRO A 69 19.09 3.81 4.70
C PRO A 69 18.83 2.77 3.60
N SER A 70 19.75 1.84 3.41
CA SER A 70 19.41 0.62 2.65
C SER A 70 18.27 -0.12 3.36
N LEU A 71 17.25 -0.47 2.58
CA LEU A 71 16.07 -1.25 2.92
C LEU A 71 16.07 -2.62 2.24
N GLU A 72 17.23 -3.09 1.77
CA GLU A 72 17.37 -4.44 1.23
C GLU A 72 16.92 -5.46 2.27
N GLY A 73 16.01 -6.36 1.88
CA GLY A 73 15.44 -7.34 2.81
C GLY A 73 14.38 -6.77 3.77
N GLN A 74 13.94 -5.52 3.58
CA GLN A 74 12.99 -4.83 4.44
C GLN A 74 11.79 -4.30 3.64
N ALA A 75 10.74 -3.95 4.36
CA ALA A 75 9.63 -3.18 3.84
C ALA A 75 9.72 -1.71 4.26
N LEU A 76 9.16 -0.83 3.45
CA LEU A 76 8.92 0.57 3.80
C LEU A 76 7.43 0.76 4.12
N LEU A 77 7.12 1.28 5.30
CA LEU A 77 5.77 1.73 5.65
C LEU A 77 5.70 3.25 5.55
N LEU A 78 4.86 3.75 4.65
CA LEU A 78 4.48 5.17 4.55
C LEU A 78 3.25 5.38 5.46
N TYR A 79 3.46 5.95 6.64
CA TYR A 79 2.42 6.11 7.64
C TYR A 79 1.76 7.48 7.54
N THR A 80 0.54 7.53 7.01
CA THR A 80 -0.22 8.74 6.72
C THR A 80 -1.32 9.03 7.74
N ASP A 81 -1.74 8.02 8.52
CA ASP A 81 -2.93 8.03 9.38
C ASP A 81 -4.26 8.24 8.59
N ASN A 82 -4.23 8.23 7.25
CA ASN A 82 -5.38 8.59 6.42
C ASN A 82 -6.55 7.63 6.61
N LEU A 83 -6.31 6.31 6.48
CA LEU A 83 -7.36 5.30 6.65
C LEU A 83 -7.91 5.21 8.09
N ASN A 84 -7.13 5.65 9.07
CA ASN A 84 -7.59 5.70 10.47
C ASN A 84 -8.45 6.96 10.74
N GLN A 85 -8.11 8.09 10.13
CA GLN A 85 -8.88 9.34 10.25
C GLN A 85 -10.14 9.35 9.37
N ASN A 86 -10.09 8.67 8.23
CA ASN A 86 -11.12 8.71 7.21
C ASN A 86 -11.63 7.30 6.88
N ASP A 87 -12.96 7.14 6.80
CA ASP A 87 -13.56 5.88 6.40
C ASP A 87 -13.12 5.46 4.99
N TYR A 88 -12.82 4.18 4.81
CA TYR A 88 -12.41 3.61 3.53
C TYR A 88 -13.39 3.96 2.40
N GLY A 89 -12.88 4.52 1.30
CA GLY A 89 -13.68 4.90 0.14
C GLY A 89 -14.57 6.13 0.33
N SER A 90 -14.49 6.82 1.47
CA SER A 90 -15.18 8.10 1.68
C SER A 90 -14.55 9.22 0.82
N LYS A 91 -15.28 10.33 0.63
CA LYS A 91 -14.72 11.50 -0.08
C LYS A 91 -13.51 12.11 0.64
N ALA A 92 -13.55 12.14 1.98
CA ALA A 92 -12.47 12.69 2.80
C ALA A 92 -11.18 11.86 2.62
N TYR A 93 -11.33 10.53 2.62
CA TYR A 93 -10.24 9.58 2.39
C TYR A 93 -9.47 9.84 1.08
N PHE A 94 -10.14 10.29 0.01
CA PHE A 94 -9.48 10.62 -1.27
C PHE A 94 -9.03 12.09 -1.39
N ASN A 95 -9.70 13.03 -0.72
CA ASN A 95 -9.54 14.46 -1.01
C ASN A 95 -8.77 15.24 0.06
N ASP A 96 -8.76 14.77 1.31
CA ASP A 96 -8.25 15.54 2.44
C ASP A 96 -6.73 15.37 2.61
N MET A 97 -6.15 14.34 1.98
CA MET A 97 -4.71 14.07 1.96
C MET A 97 -4.26 13.57 0.58
N ASP A 98 -3.24 14.21 0.01
CA ASP A 98 -2.59 13.75 -1.22
C ASP A 98 -1.43 12.80 -0.87
N THR A 99 -1.60 11.51 -1.15
CA THR A 99 -0.58 10.48 -0.88
C THR A 99 0.29 10.19 -2.11
N SER A 100 0.22 11.03 -3.13
CA SER A 100 0.95 10.82 -4.38
C SER A 100 2.44 11.13 -4.24
N LEU A 101 3.28 10.23 -4.73
CA LEU A 101 4.69 10.50 -4.94
C LEU A 101 4.91 11.05 -6.34
N SER A 102 5.87 11.98 -6.48
CA SER A 102 6.44 12.27 -7.78
C SER A 102 7.42 11.17 -8.18
N MET A 103 7.63 10.97 -9.49
CA MET A 103 8.51 9.93 -10.00
C MET A 103 9.95 10.08 -9.47
N ASP A 104 10.48 11.29 -9.36
CA ASP A 104 11.83 11.52 -8.83
C ASP A 104 11.97 11.14 -7.34
N ILE A 105 10.93 11.35 -6.54
CA ILE A 105 10.92 10.90 -5.14
C ILE A 105 10.85 9.37 -5.09
N LEU A 106 9.97 8.75 -5.89
CA LEU A 106 9.86 7.29 -5.96
C LEU A 106 11.19 6.66 -6.37
N GLU A 107 11.87 7.21 -7.38
CA GLU A 107 13.19 6.76 -7.82
C GLU A 107 14.24 6.79 -6.70
N GLU A 108 14.26 7.84 -5.87
CA GLU A 108 15.16 7.88 -4.72
C GLU A 108 14.78 6.86 -3.64
N ILE A 109 13.48 6.61 -3.41
CA ILE A 109 13.02 5.54 -2.51
C ILE A 109 13.46 4.17 -3.02
N LEU A 110 13.30 3.89 -4.32
CA LEU A 110 13.65 2.60 -4.90
C LEU A 110 15.15 2.31 -4.88
N LYS A 111 16.02 3.34 -4.84
CA LYS A 111 17.46 3.15 -4.60
C LYS A 111 17.77 2.58 -3.22
N ALA A 112 16.89 2.78 -2.23
CA ALA A 112 17.01 2.12 -0.95
C ALA A 112 16.71 0.61 -1.03
N ASN A 113 16.14 0.12 -2.15
CA ASN A 113 15.85 -1.29 -2.42
C ASN A 113 14.87 -1.97 -1.42
N PRO A 114 13.73 -1.36 -1.06
CA PRO A 114 12.70 -2.05 -0.29
C PRO A 114 12.07 -3.17 -1.12
N GLN A 115 11.68 -4.28 -0.48
CA GLN A 115 10.94 -5.36 -1.15
C GLN A 115 9.45 -5.04 -1.29
N LEU A 116 8.89 -4.34 -0.29
CA LEU A 116 7.51 -3.89 -0.28
C LEU A 116 7.45 -2.43 0.17
N ILE A 117 6.53 -1.68 -0.43
CA ILE A 117 6.06 -0.39 0.08
C ILE A 117 4.63 -0.59 0.55
N LEU A 118 4.35 -0.25 1.80
CA LEU A 118 3.02 -0.34 2.39
C LEU A 118 2.54 1.07 2.70
N ILE A 119 1.25 1.33 2.48
CA ILE A 119 0.64 2.61 2.80
C ILE A 119 -0.76 2.44 3.37
N ASP A 120 -1.07 3.22 4.41
CA ASP A 120 -2.38 3.29 5.04
C ASP A 120 -3.33 4.29 4.33
N SER A 121 -3.35 4.22 3.00
CA SER A 121 -4.11 5.08 2.10
C SER A 121 -4.38 4.38 0.75
N TYR A 122 -4.99 5.10 -0.19
CA TYR A 122 -5.37 4.68 -1.56
C TYR A 122 -4.20 4.47 -2.54
N GLY A 123 -3.00 4.26 -2.02
CA GLY A 123 -1.80 4.11 -2.84
C GLY A 123 -0.89 5.34 -2.89
N ILE A 124 0.16 5.20 -3.70
CA ILE A 124 1.21 6.20 -3.89
C ILE A 124 1.00 7.07 -5.12
N GLY A 125 -0.15 6.96 -5.80
CA GLY A 125 -0.55 7.77 -6.93
C GLY A 125 -2.03 8.16 -6.88
N ARG A 126 -2.41 9.22 -7.61
CA ARG A 126 -3.78 9.79 -7.52
C ARG A 126 -4.87 8.88 -8.06
N HIS A 127 -4.73 8.42 -9.31
CA HIS A 127 -5.66 7.52 -10.01
C HIS A 127 -5.18 7.24 -11.45
N GLY A 128 -5.75 6.21 -12.07
CA GLY A 128 -5.62 5.94 -13.50
C GLY A 128 -4.17 5.66 -13.93
N GLU A 129 -3.78 6.16 -15.11
CA GLU A 129 -2.45 5.90 -15.68
C GLU A 129 -1.31 6.40 -14.78
N HIS A 130 -1.50 7.49 -14.05
CA HIS A 130 -0.48 7.99 -13.13
C HIS A 130 -0.23 6.98 -12.00
N HIS A 131 -1.29 6.54 -11.33
CA HIS A 131 -1.22 5.49 -10.30
C HIS A 131 -0.48 4.25 -10.82
N GLN A 132 -1.01 3.68 -11.92
CA GLN A 132 -0.44 2.50 -12.54
C GLN A 132 1.04 2.67 -12.91
N SER A 133 1.45 3.84 -13.39
CA SER A 133 2.85 4.09 -13.76
C SER A 133 3.82 4.03 -12.58
N LEU A 134 3.38 4.41 -11.38
CA LEU A 134 4.21 4.36 -10.17
C LEU A 134 4.35 2.91 -9.69
N ASP A 135 3.26 2.15 -9.70
CA ASP A 135 3.30 0.73 -9.31
C ASP A 135 4.11 -0.10 -10.30
N VAL A 136 3.92 0.10 -11.60
CA VAL A 136 4.77 -0.51 -12.64
C VAL A 136 6.24 -0.14 -12.44
N ARG A 137 6.53 1.08 -11.98
CA ARG A 137 7.90 1.48 -11.70
C ARG A 137 8.46 0.74 -10.48
N CYS A 138 7.67 0.56 -9.41
CA CYS A 138 8.06 -0.29 -8.27
C CYS A 138 8.37 -1.72 -8.73
N GLU A 139 7.48 -2.30 -9.53
CA GLU A 139 7.57 -3.68 -10.04
C GLU A 139 8.86 -3.92 -10.85
N GLN A 140 9.27 -2.95 -11.66
CA GLN A 140 10.54 -2.97 -12.41
C GLN A 140 11.78 -3.01 -11.50
N SER A 141 11.63 -2.57 -10.25
CA SER A 141 12.66 -2.60 -9.21
C SER A 141 12.50 -3.77 -8.23
N ASP A 142 11.68 -4.78 -8.56
CA ASP A 142 11.38 -5.91 -7.65
C ASP A 142 10.78 -5.47 -6.30
N CYS A 143 10.08 -4.32 -6.31
CA CYS A 143 9.34 -3.75 -5.19
C CYS A 143 7.85 -3.74 -5.52
N PHE A 144 6.98 -3.96 -4.54
CA PHE A 144 5.53 -3.99 -4.77
C PHE A 144 4.78 -3.18 -3.72
N VAL A 145 3.64 -2.61 -4.12
CA VAL A 145 2.85 -1.70 -3.28
C VAL A 145 1.68 -2.45 -2.64
N ILE A 146 1.58 -2.38 -1.31
CA ILE A 146 0.41 -2.82 -0.55
C ILE A 146 -0.36 -1.59 -0.09
N GLU A 147 -1.61 -1.50 -0.48
CA GLU A 147 -2.48 -0.38 -0.14
C GLU A 147 -3.44 -0.72 1.00
N ASN A 148 -4.02 0.33 1.57
CA ASN A 148 -5.15 0.22 2.50
C ASN A 148 -4.89 -0.63 3.73
N ILE A 149 -3.67 -0.58 4.27
CA ILE A 149 -3.44 -1.10 5.62
C ILE A 149 -3.97 -0.12 6.66
N LEU A 150 -4.55 -0.60 7.75
CA LEU A 150 -5.00 0.20 8.87
C LEU A 150 -3.94 0.18 9.97
N VAL A 151 -3.27 1.32 10.13
CA VAL A 151 -2.31 1.54 11.20
C VAL A 151 -2.89 2.58 12.14
N LYS A 152 -3.15 2.20 13.39
CA LYS A 152 -3.58 3.15 14.43
C LYS A 152 -2.37 3.78 15.11
N PRO A 153 -2.47 5.01 15.62
CA PRO A 153 -1.36 5.70 16.28
C PRO A 153 -0.69 4.88 17.39
N GLU A 154 -1.46 4.14 18.18
CA GLU A 154 -0.93 3.30 19.27
C GLU A 154 -0.10 2.10 18.78
N MET A 155 -0.31 1.65 17.54
CA MET A 155 0.38 0.48 16.96
C MET A 155 1.79 0.82 16.50
N ILE A 156 2.03 2.05 16.04
CA ILE A 156 3.30 2.47 15.42
C ILE A 156 4.53 2.10 16.26
N SER A 157 4.46 2.36 17.56
CA SER A 157 5.58 2.07 18.46
C SER A 157 5.90 0.58 18.61
N GLU A 158 4.98 -0.30 18.23
CA GLU A 158 5.08 -1.75 18.35
C GLU A 158 5.46 -2.46 17.05
N ILE A 159 5.20 -1.85 15.89
CA ILE A 159 5.48 -2.48 14.61
C ILE A 159 7.00 -2.59 14.42
N ARG A 160 7.51 -3.81 14.28
CA ARG A 160 8.92 -4.11 13.98
C ARG A 160 9.09 -5.02 12.78
N GLN A 161 8.17 -5.98 12.64
CA GLN A 161 8.07 -6.86 11.49
C GLN A 161 6.66 -6.83 10.94
N ILE A 162 6.55 -6.97 9.62
CA ILE A 162 5.29 -7.16 8.92
C ILE A 162 5.26 -8.53 8.26
N GLN A 163 4.07 -9.09 8.21
CA GLN A 163 3.77 -10.32 7.49
C GLN A 163 2.69 -9.99 6.48
N VAL A 164 2.91 -10.40 5.23
CA VAL A 164 1.97 -10.17 4.12
C VAL A 164 1.75 -11.50 3.45
N SER A 165 0.48 -11.85 3.19
CA SER A 165 0.13 -13.00 2.39
C SER A 165 -1.00 -12.69 1.42
N PHE A 166 -0.94 -13.27 0.21
CA PHE A 166 -1.94 -13.11 -0.83
C PHE A 166 -1.95 -14.32 -1.78
N ASP A 167 -2.96 -14.43 -2.61
CA ASP A 167 -3.09 -15.47 -3.63
C ASP A 167 -2.50 -15.00 -4.96
N LEU A 168 -1.40 -15.62 -5.42
CA LEU A 168 -0.74 -15.28 -6.70
C LEU A 168 -1.64 -15.54 -7.89
N ASP A 169 -2.49 -16.56 -7.79
CA ASP A 169 -3.36 -17.00 -8.88
C ASP A 169 -4.69 -16.23 -8.88
N TYR A 170 -4.88 -15.27 -7.95
CA TYR A 170 -6.06 -14.42 -7.94
C TYR A 170 -6.18 -13.68 -9.29
N PRO A 171 -7.28 -13.86 -10.04
CA PRO A 171 -7.37 -13.45 -11.44
C PRO A 171 -7.70 -11.96 -11.60
N SER A 172 -6.83 -11.10 -11.06
CA SER A 172 -6.87 -9.65 -11.17
C SER A 172 -5.46 -9.06 -11.06
N THR A 173 -5.28 -7.84 -11.58
CA THR A 173 -4.05 -7.07 -11.36
C THR A 173 -3.91 -6.64 -9.90
N GLY A 174 -5.02 -6.46 -9.19
CA GLY A 174 -5.02 -6.29 -7.73
C GLY A 174 -5.24 -7.65 -7.06
N LYS A 175 -4.59 -7.93 -5.94
CA LYS A 175 -4.79 -9.18 -5.19
C LYS A 175 -5.07 -8.85 -3.73
N PRO A 176 -6.18 -9.33 -3.14
CA PRO A 176 -6.47 -9.08 -1.73
C PRO A 176 -5.36 -9.66 -0.84
N CYS A 177 -4.98 -8.90 0.18
CA CYS A 177 -3.87 -9.23 1.06
C CYS A 177 -4.32 -9.34 2.52
N GLU A 178 -3.79 -10.35 3.21
CA GLU A 178 -3.75 -10.34 4.66
C GLU A 178 -2.43 -9.74 5.13
N VAL A 179 -2.51 -8.68 5.93
CA VAL A 179 -1.34 -8.03 6.53
C VAL A 179 -1.43 -8.11 8.05
N THR A 180 -0.34 -8.53 8.69
CA THR A 180 -0.16 -8.52 10.15
C THR A 180 1.19 -7.93 10.56
N TYR A 181 1.34 -7.54 11.81
CA TYR A 181 2.62 -7.14 12.40
C TYR A 181 2.96 -7.89 13.69
N SER A 182 4.25 -7.88 14.01
CA SER A 182 4.81 -8.29 15.30
C SER A 182 5.85 -7.29 15.81
N LYS A 183 6.12 -7.40 17.13
CA LYS A 183 7.15 -6.67 17.87
C LYS A 183 8.54 -7.23 17.62
#